data_AF-A0A7W0K8Q7-F1
#
_entry.id   AF-A0A7W0K8Q7-F1
#
_cell.length_a   1.000
_cell.length_b   1.000
_cell.length_c   1.000
_cell.angle_alpha   90.00
_cell.angle_beta   90.00
_cell.angle_gamma   90.00
#
_symmetry.space_group_name_H-M   'P 1'
#
loop_
_entity.id
_entity.type
_entity.pdbx_description
1 polymer ?
#
loop_
_entity_poly.entity_id
_entity_poly.type
_entity_poly.pdbx_seq_one_letter_code
_entity_poly.pdbx_strand_id
1 'polypeptide(L)'
;MVNRRPYSSKVLDGPARAPGRAMLHAVGFTRQDFAKPQVGICSTWSQVTPCNMHIDDLARHAAAGASAAGGKALIFNTITVSDGISMGTEGMKYSLVSREVIADSIETVVGGEGFDGFVAIGGCDKNMPGCVIGMARLNRPSVFVYGGTIMPGRWRGRPVDIVSVFEAVGQHAAGQLNDADLADLEQHACPGAGSCGGMYTANTMASAIEALGLSLPNSSAQAATSAEKRDDCTRAGAAVINLLELGLRPRDILTRKSFENAITTVIALGGSTNAVLHLIAIA
;
A
#
# COMPACT_ATOMS: atom_id res chain seq x y z
N MET A 1 20.66 3.99 25.06
CA MET A 1 19.44 4.43 24.34
C MET A 1 19.52 3.88 22.92
N VAL A 2 18.43 3.32 22.39
CA VAL A 2 18.37 2.86 21.00
C VAL A 2 18.49 4.08 20.07
N ASN A 3 19.39 4.01 19.09
CA ASN A 3 19.55 5.08 18.11
C ASN A 3 18.31 5.10 17.19
N ARG A 4 17.45 6.11 17.35
CA ARG A 4 16.25 6.30 16.51
C ARG A 4 16.56 6.90 15.13
N ARG A 5 17.79 7.41 14.91
CA ARG A 5 18.24 8.05 13.66
C ARG A 5 19.42 7.32 12.99
N PRO A 6 19.37 5.99 12.77
CA PRO A 6 20.51 5.25 12.23
C PRO A 6 20.85 5.59 10.77
N TYR A 7 19.92 6.22 10.03
CA TYR A 7 20.09 6.57 8.62
C TYR A 7 20.06 8.09 8.42
N SER A 8 19.07 8.79 8.97
CA SER A 8 18.88 10.22 8.70
C SER A 8 20.00 11.07 9.30
N SER A 9 20.62 10.65 10.40
CA SER A 9 21.80 11.34 10.97
C SER A 9 22.96 11.45 9.96
N LYS A 10 23.15 10.45 9.09
CA LYS A 10 24.21 10.45 8.07
C LYS A 10 23.95 11.47 6.97
N VAL A 11 22.68 11.74 6.67
CA VAL A 11 22.23 12.68 5.64
C VAL A 11 22.13 14.10 6.19
N LEU A 12 21.83 14.26 7.48
CA LEU A 12 21.43 15.54 8.06
C LEU A 12 22.43 16.14 9.05
N ASP A 13 23.31 15.36 9.68
CA ASP A 13 24.12 15.86 10.78
C ASP A 13 25.50 16.35 10.29
N GLY A 14 26.00 17.41 10.92
CA GLY A 14 27.30 18.01 10.60
C GLY A 14 27.27 19.15 9.57
N PRO A 15 28.35 19.94 9.49
CA PRO A 15 28.40 21.13 8.64
C PRO A 15 28.30 20.81 7.15
N ALA A 16 28.92 19.71 6.70
CA ALA A 16 28.88 19.27 5.29
C ALA A 16 27.48 18.94 4.78
N ARG A 17 26.51 18.71 5.68
CA ARG A 17 25.11 18.42 5.33
C ARG A 17 24.21 19.67 5.27
N ALA A 18 24.79 20.86 5.46
CA ALA A 18 24.05 22.12 5.36
C ALA A 18 23.28 22.31 4.03
N PRO A 19 23.81 21.92 2.85
CA PRO A 19 23.03 22.04 1.60
C PRO A 19 21.75 21.20 1.60
N GLY A 20 21.81 19.95 2.09
CA GLY A 20 20.62 19.10 2.21
C GLY A 20 19.59 19.66 3.20
N ARG A 21 20.04 20.19 4.34
CA ARG A 21 19.15 20.86 5.29
C ARG A 21 18.52 22.14 4.71
N ALA A 22 19.25 22.89 3.86
CA ALA A 22 18.70 24.06 3.18
C ALA A 22 17.54 23.69 2.25
N MET A 23 17.65 22.59 1.50
CA MET A 23 16.55 22.04 0.70
C MET A 23 15.36 21.63 1.59
N LEU A 24 15.63 20.96 2.72
CA LEU A 24 14.59 20.49 3.62
C LEU A 24 13.80 21.61 4.31
N HIS A 25 14.43 22.77 4.54
CA HIS A 25 13.72 23.96 5.02
C HIS A 25 12.61 24.39 4.05
N ALA A 26 12.83 24.30 2.74
CA ALA A 26 11.83 24.67 1.74
C ALA A 26 10.59 23.75 1.74
N VAL A 27 10.72 22.51 2.23
CA VAL A 27 9.60 21.57 2.41
C VAL A 27 9.07 21.55 3.85
N GLY A 28 9.36 22.59 4.64
CA GLY A 28 8.75 22.81 5.94
C GLY A 28 9.48 22.16 7.12
N PHE A 29 10.79 21.88 7.01
CA PHE A 29 11.58 21.51 8.18
C PHE A 29 11.93 22.72 9.02
N THR A 30 11.78 22.58 10.33
CA THR A 30 12.36 23.51 11.32
C THR A 30 13.70 22.98 11.82
N ARG A 31 14.48 23.82 12.50
CA ARG A 31 15.76 23.39 13.09
C ARG A 31 15.60 22.21 14.07
N GLN A 32 14.49 22.16 14.80
CA GLN A 32 14.20 21.10 15.76
C GLN A 32 13.87 19.77 15.07
N ASP A 33 13.31 19.82 13.86
CA ASP A 33 12.94 18.61 13.11
C ASP A 33 14.16 17.78 12.70
N PHE A 34 15.33 18.40 12.51
CA PHE A 34 16.56 17.67 12.21
C PHE A 34 17.05 16.79 13.36
N ALA A 35 16.53 16.92 14.57
CA ALA A 35 16.84 16.02 15.68
C ALA A 35 15.89 14.82 15.77
N LYS A 36 14.84 14.76 14.94
CA LYS A 36 13.81 13.71 14.96
C LYS A 36 14.14 12.58 13.97
N PRO A 37 13.67 11.34 14.23
CA PRO A 37 13.67 10.30 13.21
C PRO A 37 12.86 10.73 11.98
N GLN A 38 13.42 10.54 10.80
CA GLN A 38 12.70 10.80 9.55
C GLN A 38 11.88 9.59 9.16
N VAL A 39 10.59 9.79 8.91
CA VAL A 39 9.66 8.74 8.51
C VAL A 39 9.14 9.00 7.11
N GLY A 40 9.49 8.13 6.17
CA GLY A 40 8.90 8.17 4.83
C GLY A 40 7.46 7.67 4.86
N ILE A 41 6.56 8.32 4.14
CA ILE A 41 5.20 7.83 3.89
C ILE A 41 5.08 7.59 2.39
N CYS A 42 5.25 6.33 1.98
CA CYS A 42 5.15 5.91 0.59
C CYS A 42 3.67 5.76 0.21
N SER A 43 3.19 6.71 -0.57
CA SER A 43 1.85 6.69 -1.17
C SER A 43 1.90 6.05 -2.55
N THR A 44 0.94 5.17 -2.85
CA THR A 44 0.70 4.68 -4.22
C THR A 44 -0.44 5.45 -4.88
N TRP A 45 -0.77 6.66 -4.40
CA TRP A 45 -1.86 7.47 -4.93
C TRP A 45 -1.69 7.78 -6.42
N SER A 46 -2.81 7.64 -7.13
CA SER A 46 -2.96 8.04 -8.52
C SER A 46 -4.44 8.04 -8.89
N GLN A 47 -4.84 8.86 -9.86
CA GLN A 47 -6.18 8.86 -10.43
C GLN A 47 -6.36 7.86 -11.59
N VAL A 48 -5.35 7.03 -11.89
CA VAL A 48 -5.45 5.99 -12.94
C VAL A 48 -6.34 4.81 -12.55
N THR A 49 -6.79 4.72 -11.29
CA THR A 49 -7.65 3.64 -10.80
C THR A 49 -8.40 4.02 -9.52
N PRO A 50 -9.65 3.55 -9.32
CA PRO A 50 -10.35 3.72 -8.05
C PRO A 50 -9.63 3.07 -6.86
N CYS A 51 -8.76 2.07 -7.11
CA CYS A 51 -8.01 1.39 -6.04
C CYS A 51 -7.05 2.33 -5.28
N ASN A 52 -6.64 3.44 -5.89
CA ASN A 52 -5.56 4.29 -5.39
C ASN A 52 -5.95 5.77 -5.24
N MET A 53 -7.09 6.20 -5.78
CA MET A 53 -7.45 7.62 -5.89
C MET A 53 -7.59 8.35 -4.53
N HIS A 54 -7.79 7.62 -3.43
CA HIS A 54 -7.94 8.13 -2.07
C HIS A 54 -6.69 7.99 -1.19
N ILE A 55 -5.62 7.36 -1.70
CA ILE A 55 -4.44 7.03 -0.89
C ILE A 55 -3.65 8.28 -0.48
N ASP A 56 -3.85 9.42 -1.13
CA ASP A 56 -3.26 10.69 -0.70
C ASP A 56 -3.81 11.16 0.65
N ASP A 57 -5.12 11.03 0.88
CA ASP A 57 -5.76 11.30 2.18
C ASP A 57 -5.19 10.36 3.26
N LEU A 58 -5.12 9.06 2.95
CA LEU A 58 -4.56 8.05 3.84
C LEU A 58 -3.09 8.33 4.19
N ALA A 59 -2.29 8.78 3.22
CA ALA A 59 -0.91 9.18 3.45
C ALA A 59 -0.78 10.38 4.39
N ARG A 60 -1.69 11.36 4.31
CA ARG A 60 -1.72 12.50 5.25
C ARG A 60 -2.05 12.05 6.67
N HIS A 61 -2.96 11.09 6.84
CA HIS A 61 -3.25 10.48 8.15
C HIS A 61 -2.04 9.75 8.73
N ALA A 62 -1.34 8.93 7.92
CA ALA A 62 -0.12 8.26 8.35
C ALA A 62 1.01 9.24 8.72
N ALA A 63 1.18 10.31 7.92
CA ALA A 63 2.15 11.36 8.20
C ALA A 63 1.85 12.09 9.52
N ALA A 64 0.57 12.37 9.79
CA ALA A 64 0.12 12.97 11.03
C ALA A 64 0.40 12.07 12.24
N GLY A 65 0.10 10.76 12.13
CA GLY A 65 0.41 9.77 13.17
C GLY A 65 1.90 9.66 13.50
N ALA A 66 2.75 9.58 12.48
CA ALA A 66 4.20 9.53 12.66
C ALA A 66 4.76 10.81 13.29
N SER A 67 4.22 11.97 12.90
CA SER A 67 4.63 13.26 13.44
C SER A 67 4.19 13.44 14.90
N ALA A 68 2.97 13.03 15.24
CA ALA A 68 2.44 13.06 16.61
C ALA A 68 3.23 12.13 17.55
N ALA A 69 3.74 11.01 17.03
CA ALA A 69 4.60 10.08 17.78
C ALA A 69 6.06 10.57 17.91
N GLY A 70 6.41 11.76 17.41
CA GLY A 70 7.73 12.35 17.58
C GLY A 70 8.70 12.17 16.40
N GLY A 71 8.23 11.66 15.27
CA GLY A 71 8.96 11.67 14.01
C GLY A 71 8.82 12.97 13.23
N LYS A 72 9.55 13.07 12.12
CA LYS A 72 9.30 14.03 11.06
C LYS A 72 8.92 13.27 9.79
N ALA A 73 7.63 13.32 9.45
CA ALA A 73 7.11 12.62 8.29
C ALA A 73 7.36 13.38 6.98
N LEU A 74 7.65 12.63 5.91
CA LEU A 74 7.77 13.11 4.54
C LEU A 74 6.96 12.19 3.63
N ILE A 75 5.95 12.72 2.96
CA ILE A 75 5.16 11.96 1.99
C ILE A 75 5.89 11.97 0.64
N PHE A 76 6.00 10.79 0.03
CA PHE A 76 6.46 10.63 -1.34
C PHE A 76 5.57 9.60 -2.06
N ASN A 77 5.65 9.55 -3.39
CA ASN A 77 4.84 8.66 -4.19
C ASN A 77 5.66 7.65 -4.99
N THR A 78 5.07 6.49 -5.23
CA THR A 78 5.48 5.54 -6.26
C THR A 78 4.31 5.28 -7.23
N ILE A 79 4.60 4.63 -8.35
CA ILE A 79 3.62 4.38 -9.42
C ILE A 79 2.57 3.33 -9.03
N THR A 80 1.51 3.24 -9.84
CA THR A 80 0.53 2.14 -9.79
C THR A 80 -0.02 1.90 -11.20
N VAL A 81 -0.47 0.67 -11.46
CA VAL A 81 -1.16 0.26 -12.69
C VAL A 81 -2.45 -0.43 -12.29
N SER A 82 -3.50 -0.26 -13.10
CA SER A 82 -4.79 -0.89 -12.88
C SER A 82 -4.88 -2.23 -13.61
N ASP A 83 -4.91 -3.33 -12.86
CA ASP A 83 -5.16 -4.65 -13.43
C ASP A 83 -6.56 -4.73 -14.05
N GLY A 84 -7.55 -4.09 -13.44
CA GLY A 84 -8.92 -4.04 -13.96
C GLY A 84 -9.02 -3.36 -15.33
N ILE A 85 -8.34 -2.21 -15.52
CA ILE A 85 -8.39 -1.46 -16.79
C ILE A 85 -7.49 -2.09 -17.86
N SER A 86 -6.34 -2.65 -17.46
CA SER A 86 -5.39 -3.24 -18.41
C SER A 86 -5.83 -4.61 -18.94
N MET A 87 -6.80 -5.26 -18.28
CA MET A 87 -7.29 -6.59 -18.64
C MET A 87 -7.79 -6.64 -20.09
N GLY A 88 -7.36 -7.66 -20.84
CA GLY A 88 -7.71 -7.82 -22.26
C GLY A 88 -6.95 -6.92 -23.24
N THR A 89 -5.99 -6.13 -22.77
CA THR A 89 -5.20 -5.21 -23.62
C THR A 89 -3.70 -5.48 -23.54
N GLU A 90 -2.93 -4.89 -24.45
CA GLU A 90 -1.45 -4.88 -24.42
C GLU A 90 -0.89 -4.32 -23.10
N GLY A 91 -1.65 -3.46 -22.41
CA GLY A 91 -1.29 -2.90 -21.11
C GLY A 91 -1.06 -3.97 -20.03
N MET A 92 -1.69 -5.14 -20.14
CA MET A 92 -1.53 -6.23 -19.16
C MET A 92 -0.07 -6.72 -19.06
N LYS A 93 0.73 -6.54 -20.12
CA LYS A 93 2.17 -6.84 -20.12
C LYS A 93 2.95 -5.99 -19.10
N TYR A 94 2.40 -4.86 -18.69
CA TYR A 94 2.99 -3.93 -17.72
C TYR A 94 2.48 -4.13 -16.28
N SER A 95 1.51 -5.02 -16.04
CA SER A 95 0.96 -5.27 -14.71
C SER A 95 2.04 -5.85 -13.77
N LEU A 96 2.56 -7.05 -14.05
CA LEU A 96 3.46 -7.72 -13.11
C LEU A 96 4.79 -6.97 -12.90
N VAL A 97 5.35 -6.37 -13.95
CA VAL A 97 6.59 -5.57 -13.84
C VAL A 97 6.41 -4.34 -12.96
N SER A 98 5.20 -3.80 -12.82
CA SER A 98 4.94 -2.69 -11.88
C SER A 98 5.28 -3.05 -10.43
N ARG A 99 5.21 -4.34 -10.05
CA ARG A 99 5.66 -4.83 -8.73
C ARG A 99 7.12 -4.48 -8.47
N GLU A 100 7.99 -4.73 -9.46
CA GLU A 100 9.43 -4.46 -9.36
C GLU A 100 9.69 -2.96 -9.35
N VAL A 101 9.04 -2.21 -10.25
CA VAL A 101 9.19 -0.75 -10.31
C VAL A 101 8.78 -0.10 -8.99
N ILE A 102 7.72 -0.59 -8.35
CA ILE A 102 7.28 -0.11 -7.03
C ILE A 102 8.33 -0.41 -5.97
N ALA A 103 8.84 -1.65 -5.92
CA ALA A 103 9.87 -2.04 -4.95
C ALA A 103 11.14 -1.20 -5.12
N ASP A 104 11.63 -1.07 -6.34
CA ASP A 104 12.83 -0.30 -6.70
C ASP A 104 12.63 1.19 -6.40
N SER A 105 11.45 1.75 -6.66
CA SER A 105 11.15 3.16 -6.35
C SER A 105 11.16 3.43 -4.85
N ILE A 106 10.59 2.53 -4.05
CA ILE A 106 10.63 2.63 -2.58
C ILE A 106 12.06 2.55 -2.07
N GLU A 107 12.82 1.57 -2.56
CA GLU A 107 14.23 1.39 -2.21
C GLU A 107 15.06 2.62 -2.56
N THR A 108 14.82 3.20 -3.73
CA THR A 108 15.49 4.41 -4.23
C THR A 108 15.24 5.60 -3.32
N VAL A 109 13.99 5.93 -3.00
CA VAL A 109 13.66 7.12 -2.20
C VAL A 109 14.05 6.93 -0.73
N VAL A 110 13.66 5.80 -0.11
CA VAL A 110 13.97 5.55 1.31
C VAL A 110 15.49 5.44 1.51
N GLY A 111 16.18 4.78 0.57
CA GLY A 111 17.63 4.68 0.53
C GLY A 111 18.31 6.04 0.39
N GLY A 112 17.93 6.79 -0.65
CA GLY A 112 18.54 8.06 -1.03
C GLY A 112 18.32 9.19 -0.02
N GLU A 113 17.09 9.33 0.49
CA GLU A 113 16.75 10.36 1.48
C GLU A 113 17.14 9.97 2.91
N GLY A 114 17.58 8.72 3.12
CA GLY A 114 18.05 8.24 4.42
C GLY A 114 16.96 8.15 5.49
N PHE A 115 15.71 7.85 5.12
CA PHE A 115 14.63 7.70 6.10
C PHE A 115 14.91 6.57 7.10
N ASP A 116 14.64 6.82 8.38
CA ASP A 116 14.95 5.88 9.45
C ASP A 116 13.98 4.71 9.48
N GLY A 117 12.71 4.98 9.18
CA GLY A 117 11.65 4.01 8.98
C GLY A 117 10.60 4.56 8.02
N PHE A 118 9.62 3.76 7.64
CA PHE A 118 8.59 4.22 6.70
C PHE A 118 7.27 3.45 6.78
N VAL A 119 6.19 4.11 6.37
CA VAL A 119 4.89 3.47 6.09
C VAL A 119 4.77 3.30 4.59
N ALA A 120 4.31 2.14 4.13
CA ALA A 120 3.97 1.91 2.73
C ALA A 120 2.48 1.62 2.59
N ILE A 121 1.78 2.40 1.77
CA ILE A 121 0.33 2.28 1.57
C ILE A 121 0.07 1.77 0.15
N GLY A 122 -0.50 0.56 0.05
CA GLY A 122 -0.82 -0.09 -1.23
C GLY A 122 -2.32 -0.28 -1.41
N GLY A 123 -2.81 -0.09 -2.64
CA GLY A 123 -4.22 -0.31 -3.01
C GLY A 123 -4.39 -1.46 -4.00
N CYS A 124 -3.96 -1.26 -5.25
CA CYS A 124 -4.14 -2.21 -6.33
C CYS A 124 -3.20 -3.42 -6.25
N ASP A 125 -3.56 -4.52 -6.92
CA ASP A 125 -2.97 -5.86 -6.82
C ASP A 125 -1.45 -5.90 -6.61
N LYS A 126 -0.67 -5.28 -7.51
CA LYS A 126 0.79 -5.36 -7.51
C LYS A 126 1.47 -4.39 -6.56
N ASN A 127 0.71 -3.43 -6.00
CA ASN A 127 1.23 -2.49 -4.99
C ASN A 127 1.63 -3.22 -3.72
N MET A 128 0.76 -4.09 -3.19
CA MET A 128 0.96 -4.83 -1.95
C MET A 128 2.31 -5.56 -1.93
N PRO A 129 2.58 -6.49 -2.87
CA PRO A 129 3.86 -7.18 -2.88
C PRO A 129 5.04 -6.26 -3.22
N GLY A 130 4.87 -5.26 -4.11
CA GLY A 130 5.96 -4.31 -4.42
C GLY A 130 6.41 -3.52 -3.18
N CYS A 131 5.45 -3.03 -2.39
CA CYS A 131 5.71 -2.36 -1.11
C CYS A 131 6.48 -3.27 -0.14
N VAL A 132 6.01 -4.51 0.03
CA VAL A 132 6.60 -5.44 0.99
C VAL A 132 7.99 -5.93 0.55
N ILE A 133 8.23 -6.12 -0.75
CA ILE A 133 9.57 -6.41 -1.27
C ILE A 133 10.51 -5.25 -0.95
N GLY A 134 10.10 -4.00 -1.17
CA GLY A 134 10.87 -2.82 -0.77
C GLY A 134 11.20 -2.80 0.73
N MET A 135 10.22 -3.12 1.59
CA MET A 135 10.42 -3.27 3.04
C MET A 135 11.44 -4.35 3.39
N ALA A 136 11.33 -5.53 2.79
CA ALA A 136 12.23 -6.66 3.05
C ALA A 136 13.68 -6.39 2.58
N ARG A 137 13.84 -5.75 1.42
CA ARG A 137 15.14 -5.35 0.86
C ARG A 137 15.85 -4.33 1.75
N LEU A 138 15.18 -3.23 2.07
CA LEU A 138 15.71 -2.16 2.92
C LEU A 138 15.95 -2.60 4.36
N ASN A 139 15.11 -3.49 4.88
CA ASN A 139 15.12 -3.96 6.27
C ASN A 139 15.20 -2.83 7.31
N ARG A 140 14.43 -1.76 7.06
CA ARG A 140 14.25 -0.64 8.00
C ARG A 140 12.89 -0.76 8.68
N PRO A 141 12.72 -0.31 9.93
CA PRO A 141 11.42 -0.36 10.61
C PRO A 141 10.30 0.21 9.74
N SER A 142 9.27 -0.60 9.49
CA SER A 142 8.22 -0.23 8.54
C SER A 142 6.91 -0.96 8.79
N VAL A 143 5.80 -0.32 8.40
CA VAL A 143 4.44 -0.89 8.47
C VAL A 143 3.80 -0.79 7.09
N PHE A 144 3.18 -1.88 6.64
CA PHE A 144 2.33 -1.88 5.46
C PHE A 144 0.88 -1.55 5.83
N VAL A 145 0.23 -0.70 5.04
CA VAL A 145 -1.19 -0.37 5.18
C VAL A 145 -1.90 -0.66 3.85
N TYR A 146 -2.95 -1.48 3.93
CA TYR A 146 -3.86 -1.67 2.81
C TYR A 146 -4.80 -0.47 2.66
N GLY A 147 -4.97 0.04 1.44
CA GLY A 147 -5.85 1.16 1.10
C GLY A 147 -7.33 0.87 1.33
N GLY A 148 -7.73 -0.40 1.42
CA GLY A 148 -9.10 -0.80 1.70
C GLY A 148 -9.89 -1.26 0.47
N THR A 149 -10.91 -2.05 0.74
CA THR A 149 -11.79 -2.62 -0.30
C THR A 149 -12.87 -1.62 -0.73
N ILE A 150 -13.30 -1.69 -1.99
CA ILE A 150 -14.42 -0.91 -2.51
C ILE A 150 -15.74 -1.46 -1.95
N MET A 151 -16.73 -0.57 -1.76
CA MET A 151 -18.11 -1.01 -1.50
C MET A 151 -18.73 -1.58 -2.77
N PRO A 152 -19.63 -2.58 -2.68
CA PRO A 152 -20.32 -3.12 -3.84
C PRO A 152 -21.20 -2.05 -4.49
N GLY A 153 -21.22 -2.07 -5.83
CA GLY A 153 -22.16 -1.31 -6.63
C GLY A 153 -23.59 -1.82 -6.51
N ARG A 154 -24.56 -1.08 -7.06
CA ARG A 154 -25.96 -1.52 -7.12
C ARG A 154 -26.54 -1.30 -8.51
N TRP A 155 -26.97 -2.38 -9.14
CA TRP A 155 -27.63 -2.35 -10.44
C TRP A 155 -28.93 -3.13 -10.37
N ARG A 156 -30.06 -2.48 -10.73
CA ARG A 156 -31.41 -3.06 -10.70
C ARG A 156 -31.76 -3.75 -9.37
N GLY A 157 -31.36 -3.12 -8.26
CA GLY A 157 -31.61 -3.60 -6.91
C GLY A 157 -30.66 -4.71 -6.43
N ARG A 158 -29.75 -5.20 -7.26
CA ARG A 158 -28.78 -6.27 -6.94
C ARG A 158 -27.38 -5.70 -6.71
N PRO A 159 -26.57 -6.30 -5.81
CA PRO A 159 -25.17 -5.94 -5.70
C PRO A 159 -24.42 -6.36 -6.98
N VAL A 160 -23.51 -5.50 -7.43
CA VAL A 160 -22.65 -5.74 -8.60
C VAL A 160 -21.23 -5.25 -8.32
N ASP A 161 -20.28 -5.78 -9.06
CA ASP A 161 -18.86 -5.46 -8.97
C ASP A 161 -18.19 -5.54 -10.36
N ILE A 162 -16.85 -5.41 -10.41
CA ILE A 162 -16.11 -5.45 -11.67
C ILE A 162 -16.23 -6.80 -12.39
N VAL A 163 -16.37 -7.92 -11.66
CA VAL A 163 -16.56 -9.24 -12.30
C VAL A 163 -17.94 -9.36 -12.91
N SER A 164 -18.95 -8.75 -12.29
CA SER A 164 -20.29 -8.64 -12.89
C SER A 164 -20.23 -8.00 -14.29
N VAL A 165 -19.35 -7.00 -14.49
CA VAL A 165 -19.13 -6.37 -15.81
C VAL A 165 -18.39 -7.30 -16.77
N PHE A 166 -17.34 -8.00 -16.31
CA PHE A 166 -16.64 -8.98 -17.15
C PHE A 166 -17.56 -10.12 -17.62
N GLU A 167 -18.43 -10.62 -16.75
CA GLU A 167 -19.44 -11.64 -17.11
C GLU A 167 -20.49 -11.07 -18.07
N ALA A 168 -20.91 -9.83 -17.87
CA ALA A 168 -21.87 -9.14 -18.73
C ALA A 168 -21.36 -8.94 -20.17
N VAL A 169 -20.05 -8.73 -20.36
CA VAL A 169 -19.44 -8.73 -21.70
C VAL A 169 -19.65 -10.08 -22.40
N GLY A 170 -19.52 -11.20 -21.66
CA GLY A 170 -19.83 -12.53 -22.18
C GLY A 170 -21.30 -12.73 -22.53
N GLN A 171 -22.22 -12.24 -21.67
CA GLN A 171 -23.67 -12.29 -21.93
C GLN A 171 -24.06 -11.45 -23.14
N HIS A 172 -23.47 -10.27 -23.29
CA HIS A 172 -23.65 -9.39 -24.43
C HIS A 172 -23.20 -10.06 -25.73
N ALA A 173 -22.00 -10.64 -25.75
CA ALA A 173 -21.50 -11.40 -26.90
C ALA A 173 -22.39 -12.60 -27.27
N ALA A 174 -23.09 -13.19 -26.30
CA ALA A 174 -24.05 -14.26 -26.48
C ALA A 174 -25.48 -13.77 -26.86
N GLY A 175 -25.69 -12.46 -27.02
CA GLY A 175 -26.99 -11.86 -27.34
C GLY A 175 -28.01 -11.87 -26.18
N GLN A 176 -27.55 -12.11 -24.95
CA GLN A 176 -28.38 -12.20 -23.74
C GLN A 176 -28.50 -10.86 -22.99
N LEU A 177 -27.64 -9.90 -23.32
CA LEU A 177 -27.63 -8.54 -22.76
C LEU A 177 -27.51 -7.54 -23.92
N ASN A 178 -28.32 -6.48 -23.91
CA ASN A 178 -28.26 -5.45 -24.95
C ASN A 178 -27.25 -4.35 -24.60
N ASP A 179 -26.90 -3.49 -25.57
CA ASP A 179 -25.93 -2.39 -25.40
C ASP A 179 -26.30 -1.43 -24.26
N ALA A 180 -27.59 -1.09 -24.14
CA ALA A 180 -28.07 -0.14 -23.13
C ALA A 180 -27.96 -0.74 -21.71
N ASP A 181 -28.27 -2.02 -21.55
CA ASP A 181 -28.17 -2.72 -20.28
C ASP A 181 -26.70 -2.93 -19.87
N LEU A 182 -25.81 -3.19 -20.82
CA LEU A 182 -24.36 -3.26 -20.56
C LEU A 182 -23.80 -1.91 -20.13
N ALA A 183 -24.15 -0.83 -20.85
CA ALA A 183 -23.76 0.53 -20.53
C ALA A 183 -24.32 1.02 -19.17
N ASP A 184 -25.54 0.61 -18.82
CA ASP A 184 -26.14 0.90 -17.51
C ASP A 184 -25.40 0.13 -16.40
N LEU A 185 -25.07 -1.15 -16.60
CA LEU A 185 -24.33 -1.95 -15.61
C LEU A 185 -22.93 -1.38 -15.32
N GLU A 186 -22.16 -1.01 -16.35
CA GLU A 186 -20.79 -0.50 -16.15
C GLU A 186 -20.75 0.78 -15.30
N GLN A 187 -21.78 1.63 -15.39
CA GLN A 187 -21.89 2.87 -14.61
C GLN A 187 -22.16 2.62 -13.12
N HIS A 188 -22.64 1.43 -12.75
CA HIS A 188 -23.07 1.11 -11.40
C HIS A 188 -22.12 0.16 -10.66
N ALA A 189 -21.18 -0.49 -11.35
CA ALA A 189 -20.34 -1.57 -10.78
C ALA A 189 -19.27 -1.09 -9.79
N CYS A 190 -18.71 0.10 -9.99
CA CYS A 190 -17.61 0.63 -9.19
C CYS A 190 -18.02 1.98 -8.55
N PRO A 191 -18.65 1.97 -7.37
CA PRO A 191 -19.29 3.17 -6.80
C PRO A 191 -18.32 4.22 -6.23
N GLY A 192 -17.02 3.94 -6.16
CA GLY A 192 -16.05 4.88 -5.61
C GLY A 192 -14.68 4.28 -5.34
N ALA A 193 -13.99 4.83 -4.34
CA ALA A 193 -12.64 4.44 -3.98
C ALA A 193 -12.55 3.04 -3.36
N GLY A 194 -11.45 2.34 -3.65
CA GLY A 194 -11.10 1.05 -3.06
C GLY A 194 -10.77 -0.02 -4.10
N SER A 195 -10.11 -1.08 -3.64
CA SER A 195 -9.73 -2.21 -4.49
C SER A 195 -10.90 -3.16 -4.73
N CYS A 196 -10.76 -4.07 -5.71
CA CYS A 196 -11.81 -5.02 -6.07
C CYS A 196 -12.36 -5.78 -4.84
N GLY A 197 -13.69 -5.88 -4.74
CA GLY A 197 -14.39 -6.34 -3.53
C GLY A 197 -14.18 -7.82 -3.16
N GLY A 198 -13.95 -8.69 -4.14
CA GLY A 198 -13.77 -10.13 -3.93
C GLY A 198 -12.38 -10.53 -3.43
N MET A 199 -12.18 -11.82 -3.14
CA MET A 199 -10.88 -12.40 -2.75
C MET A 199 -9.92 -12.56 -3.95
N TYR A 200 -9.77 -11.50 -4.75
CA TYR A 200 -8.74 -11.39 -5.78
C TYR A 200 -7.38 -11.10 -5.16
N THR A 201 -6.37 -10.81 -5.99
CA THR A 201 -5.00 -10.62 -5.51
C THR A 201 -4.91 -9.50 -4.48
N ALA A 202 -5.65 -8.39 -4.63
CA ALA A 202 -5.58 -7.29 -3.67
C ALA A 202 -5.97 -7.69 -2.23
N ASN A 203 -7.20 -8.18 -2.03
CA ASN A 203 -7.66 -8.60 -0.71
C ASN A 203 -6.89 -9.83 -0.20
N THR A 204 -6.51 -10.77 -1.10
CA THR A 204 -5.67 -11.91 -0.73
C THR A 204 -4.33 -11.47 -0.15
N MET A 205 -3.63 -10.55 -0.83
CA MET A 205 -2.33 -10.07 -0.37
C MET A 205 -2.47 -9.17 0.86
N ALA A 206 -3.52 -8.36 0.97
CA ALA A 206 -3.78 -7.58 2.18
C ALA A 206 -3.90 -8.50 3.42
N SER A 207 -4.72 -9.54 3.34
CA SER A 207 -4.88 -10.52 4.43
C SER A 207 -3.61 -11.34 4.67
N ALA A 208 -2.88 -11.71 3.61
CA ALA A 208 -1.61 -12.42 3.74
C ALA A 208 -0.55 -11.57 4.45
N ILE A 209 -0.46 -10.27 4.15
CA ILE A 209 0.52 -9.35 4.74
C ILE A 209 0.19 -9.05 6.20
N GLU A 210 -1.10 -8.98 6.55
CA GLU A 210 -1.51 -8.94 7.95
C GLU A 210 -1.09 -10.21 8.70
N ALA A 211 -1.28 -11.39 8.10
CA ALA A 211 -0.85 -12.67 8.68
C ALA A 211 0.69 -12.85 8.74
N LEU A 212 1.45 -12.18 7.85
CA LEU A 212 2.91 -12.05 7.95
C LEU A 212 3.32 -11.21 9.18
N GLY A 213 2.43 -10.35 9.69
CA GLY A 213 2.70 -9.42 10.79
C GLY A 213 3.29 -8.07 10.35
N LEU A 214 3.23 -7.73 9.06
CA LEU A 214 3.72 -6.45 8.54
C LEU A 214 2.65 -5.34 8.51
N SER A 215 1.38 -5.71 8.68
CA SER A 215 0.27 -4.77 8.89
C SER A 215 -0.24 -4.85 10.33
N LEU A 216 -0.84 -3.75 10.78
CA LEU A 216 -1.55 -3.76 12.06
C LEU A 216 -2.78 -4.68 11.97
N PRO A 217 -3.17 -5.34 13.08
CA PRO A 217 -4.34 -6.20 13.11
C PRO A 217 -5.61 -5.47 12.66
N ASN A 218 -6.46 -6.19 11.91
CA ASN A 218 -7.68 -5.76 11.25
C ASN A 218 -7.51 -4.75 10.12
N SER A 219 -6.28 -4.39 9.73
CA SER A 219 -6.09 -3.39 8.68
C SER A 219 -6.49 -3.89 7.29
N SER A 220 -6.38 -5.19 7.03
CA SER A 220 -6.78 -5.78 5.74
C SER A 220 -8.29 -5.82 5.49
N ALA A 221 -9.11 -5.72 6.54
CA ALA A 221 -10.56 -5.93 6.45
C ALA A 221 -11.40 -4.65 6.26
N GLN A 222 -10.77 -3.47 6.32
CA GLN A 222 -11.48 -2.19 6.30
C GLN A 222 -11.87 -1.75 4.88
N ALA A 223 -13.03 -1.11 4.75
CA ALA A 223 -13.43 -0.44 3.52
C ALA A 223 -12.60 0.84 3.30
N ALA A 224 -12.32 1.16 2.04
CA ALA A 224 -11.49 2.31 1.66
C ALA A 224 -12.02 3.65 2.18
N THR A 225 -13.35 3.79 2.26
CA THR A 225 -14.03 5.02 2.68
C THR A 225 -14.38 5.07 4.16
N SER A 226 -13.97 4.06 4.95
CA SER A 226 -14.34 3.96 6.36
C SER A 226 -13.48 4.87 7.25
N ALA A 227 -14.01 5.26 8.41
CA ALA A 227 -13.26 6.03 9.39
C ALA A 227 -12.13 5.20 10.00
N GLU A 228 -12.36 3.89 10.17
CA GLU A 228 -11.42 2.90 10.66
C GLU A 228 -10.18 2.82 9.77
N LYS A 229 -10.33 2.97 8.43
CA LYS A 229 -9.18 3.01 7.52
C LYS A 229 -8.29 4.24 7.75
N ARG A 230 -8.87 5.40 8.08
CA ARG A 230 -8.09 6.60 8.44
C ARG A 230 -7.38 6.43 9.78
N ASP A 231 -8.04 5.78 10.74
CA ASP A 231 -7.44 5.44 12.04
C ASP A 231 -6.27 4.46 11.88
N ASP A 232 -6.43 3.40 11.07
CA ASP A 232 -5.36 2.47 10.72
C ASP A 232 -4.09 3.20 10.23
N CYS A 233 -4.26 4.17 9.33
CA CYS A 233 -3.15 4.94 8.77
C CYS A 233 -2.45 5.76 9.87
N THR A 234 -3.23 6.44 10.71
CA THR A 234 -2.70 7.22 11.84
C THR A 234 -1.92 6.33 12.81
N ARG A 235 -2.48 5.16 13.16
CA ARG A 235 -1.83 4.17 14.03
C ARG A 235 -0.57 3.58 13.38
N ALA A 236 -0.56 3.32 12.08
CA ALA A 236 0.60 2.82 11.36
C ALA A 236 1.78 3.82 11.40
N GLY A 237 1.49 5.11 11.21
CA GLY A 237 2.49 6.17 11.35
C GLY A 237 3.13 6.18 12.75
N ALA A 238 2.31 6.11 13.80
CA ALA A 238 2.81 6.04 15.17
C ALA A 238 3.58 4.74 15.46
N ALA A 239 3.11 3.61 14.91
CA ALA A 239 3.74 2.31 15.08
C ALA A 239 5.18 2.27 14.54
N VAL A 240 5.48 2.95 13.43
CA VAL A 240 6.86 3.02 12.91
C VAL A 240 7.83 3.64 13.92
N ILE A 241 7.40 4.64 14.69
CA ILE A 241 8.25 5.23 15.74
C ILE A 241 8.51 4.22 16.86
N ASN A 242 7.49 3.47 17.27
CA ASN A 242 7.65 2.41 18.26
C ASN A 242 8.57 1.29 17.74
N LEU A 243 8.47 0.90 16.46
CA LEU A 243 9.37 -0.08 15.85
C LEU A 243 10.82 0.40 15.83
N LEU A 244 11.07 1.70 15.60
CA LEU A 244 12.40 2.31 15.71
C LEU A 244 12.95 2.23 17.15
N GLU A 245 12.10 2.43 18.15
CA GLU A 245 12.48 2.32 19.57
C GLU A 245 12.81 0.88 19.98
N LEU A 246 12.06 -0.09 19.45
CA LEU A 246 12.30 -1.51 19.67
C LEU A 246 13.45 -2.07 18.82
N GLY A 247 13.86 -1.36 17.77
CA GLY A 247 14.80 -1.86 16.77
C GLY A 247 14.24 -3.03 15.94
N LEU A 248 12.90 -3.15 15.84
CA LEU A 248 12.22 -4.23 15.15
C LEU A 248 12.09 -3.92 13.65
N ARG A 249 12.59 -4.81 12.81
CA ARG A 249 12.66 -4.62 11.35
C ARG A 249 11.92 -5.73 10.59
N PRO A 250 11.61 -5.54 9.30
CA PRO A 250 10.92 -6.53 8.49
C PRO A 250 11.50 -7.94 8.57
N ARG A 251 12.82 -8.13 8.53
CA ARG A 251 13.43 -9.48 8.60
C ARG A 251 13.35 -10.13 9.98
N ASP A 252 13.11 -9.35 11.03
CA ASP A 252 12.85 -9.87 12.37
C ASP A 252 11.40 -10.43 12.46
N ILE A 253 10.50 -9.97 11.58
CA ILE A 253 9.09 -10.37 11.48
C ILE A 253 8.89 -11.48 10.43
N LEU A 254 9.53 -11.32 9.26
CA LEU A 254 9.48 -12.21 8.10
C LEU A 254 10.28 -13.50 8.34
N THR A 255 9.75 -14.34 9.21
CA THR A 255 10.28 -15.66 9.52
C THR A 255 9.57 -16.74 8.72
N ARG A 256 10.17 -17.93 8.58
CA ARG A 256 9.50 -19.11 8.00
C ARG A 256 8.10 -19.34 8.60
N LYS A 257 7.95 -19.12 9.92
CA LYS A 257 6.66 -19.27 10.60
C LYS A 257 5.64 -18.21 10.17
N SER A 258 6.05 -16.96 9.97
CA SER A 258 5.16 -15.92 9.44
C SER A 258 4.66 -16.25 8.03
N PHE A 259 5.52 -16.80 7.16
CA PHE A 259 5.11 -17.24 5.82
C PHE A 259 4.15 -18.43 5.88
N GLU A 260 4.38 -19.41 6.78
CA GLU A 260 3.41 -20.50 7.00
C GLU A 260 2.04 -19.95 7.45
N ASN A 261 2.01 -18.93 8.32
CA ASN A 261 0.76 -18.27 8.72
C ASN A 261 0.07 -17.61 7.52
N ALA A 262 0.82 -16.86 6.71
CA ALA A 262 0.29 -16.21 5.52
C ALA A 262 -0.26 -17.21 4.50
N ILE A 263 0.45 -18.30 4.22
CA ILE A 263 -0.01 -19.39 3.35
C ILE A 263 -1.28 -20.03 3.91
N THR A 264 -1.32 -20.29 5.21
CA THR A 264 -2.51 -20.85 5.88
C THR A 264 -3.72 -19.93 5.72
N THR A 265 -3.54 -18.62 5.93
CA THR A 265 -4.59 -17.61 5.74
C THR A 265 -5.06 -17.55 4.28
N VAL A 266 -4.15 -17.56 3.32
CA VAL A 266 -4.51 -17.58 1.88
C VAL A 266 -5.35 -18.80 1.55
N ILE A 267 -4.97 -20.00 2.02
CA ILE A 267 -5.72 -21.24 1.80
C ILE A 267 -7.10 -21.15 2.47
N ALA A 268 -7.17 -20.71 3.72
CA ALA A 268 -8.41 -20.63 4.49
C ALA A 268 -9.44 -19.67 3.86
N LEU A 269 -8.97 -18.59 3.24
CA LEU A 269 -9.82 -17.60 2.59
C LEU A 269 -10.14 -17.91 1.11
N GLY A 270 -9.61 -19.02 0.56
CA GLY A 270 -9.73 -19.31 -0.87
C GLY A 270 -9.08 -18.24 -1.75
N GLY A 271 -7.96 -17.69 -1.30
CA GLY A 271 -7.29 -16.56 -1.94
C GLY A 271 -6.72 -16.86 -3.33
N SER A 272 -6.41 -15.79 -4.05
CA SER A 272 -5.87 -15.80 -5.41
C SER A 272 -4.57 -16.62 -5.52
N THR A 273 -4.45 -17.40 -6.60
CA THR A 273 -3.22 -18.14 -6.96
C THR A 273 -1.99 -17.25 -7.18
N ASN A 274 -2.19 -15.96 -7.52
CA ASN A 274 -1.10 -14.98 -7.62
C ASN A 274 -0.35 -14.80 -6.28
N ALA A 275 -0.98 -15.11 -5.15
CA ALA A 275 -0.32 -15.11 -3.84
C ALA A 275 0.90 -16.03 -3.81
N VAL A 276 0.91 -17.13 -4.57
CA VAL A 276 2.09 -18.01 -4.69
C VAL A 276 3.28 -17.24 -5.26
N LEU A 277 3.10 -16.51 -6.37
CA LEU A 277 4.15 -15.71 -7.00
C LEU A 277 4.66 -14.60 -6.08
N HIS A 278 3.74 -13.99 -5.31
CA HIS A 278 4.04 -12.85 -4.47
C HIS A 278 4.71 -13.25 -3.16
N LEU A 279 4.23 -14.29 -2.48
CA LEU A 279 4.84 -14.78 -1.24
C LEU A 279 6.25 -15.35 -1.49
N ILE A 280 6.48 -16.03 -2.63
CA ILE A 280 7.82 -16.48 -3.02
C ILE A 280 8.76 -15.28 -3.28
N ALA A 281 8.27 -14.21 -3.90
CA ALA A 281 9.10 -13.02 -4.15
C ALA A 281 9.40 -12.19 -2.90
N ILE A 282 8.56 -12.28 -1.87
CA ILE A 282 8.76 -11.61 -0.57
C ILE A 282 9.74 -12.39 0.33
N ALA A 283 9.76 -13.73 0.23
CA ALA A 283 10.60 -14.63 1.01
C ALA A 283 12.09 -14.58 0.60
#